data_AF-A0A944KSY6-F1
#
_entry.id   AF-A0A944KSY6-F1
#
_cell.length_a   1.000
_cell.length_b   1.000
_cell.length_c   1.000
_cell.angle_alpha   90.00
_cell.angle_beta   90.00
_cell.angle_gamma   90.00
#
_symmetry.space_group_name_H-M   'P 1'
#
loop_
_entity.id
_entity.type
_entity.pdbx_description
1 polymer ?
#
loop_
_entity_poly.entity_id
_entity_poly.type
_entity_poly.pdbx_seq_one_letter_code
_entity_poly.pdbx_strand_id
1 'polypeptide(L)'
;MNPHIHEITVSAEPLGPVYRYAGLGGEWHRYDRIRSWPGGLVVLGDALCALNPLYGHGMTVAALQAELLARTLDSAKLPEAGARFQRRSAGTLRLAWFMSSSLDLGWAGGRSPFAASLSRRFLHRVLRRIPEDPALYRRFLEVQHMLAPPVTLLPLLLRHTAPSRDRSV
;
A
#
# COMPACT_ATOMS: atom_id res chain seq x y z
N MET A 1 -22.12 -0.24 -8.89
CA MET A 1 -21.76 0.88 -9.77
C MET A 1 -22.42 2.13 -9.22
N ASN A 2 -21.75 3.28 -9.17
CA ASN A 2 -22.42 4.54 -8.81
C ASN A 2 -23.43 4.88 -9.93
N PRO A 3 -24.71 5.16 -9.63
CA PRO A 3 -25.74 5.42 -10.64
C PRO A 3 -25.40 6.59 -11.57
N HIS A 4 -24.70 7.62 -11.07
CA HIS A 4 -24.26 8.75 -11.89
C HIS A 4 -23.19 8.37 -12.91
N ILE A 5 -22.30 7.42 -12.57
CA ILE A 5 -21.27 6.92 -13.51
C ILE A 5 -21.92 6.04 -14.59
N HIS A 6 -22.98 5.31 -14.25
CA HIS A 6 -23.72 4.50 -15.21
C HIS A 6 -24.40 5.34 -16.28
N GLU A 7 -25.11 6.41 -15.91
CA GLU A 7 -25.76 7.32 -16.87
C GLU A 7 -24.76 7.91 -17.87
N ILE A 8 -23.62 8.41 -17.39
CA ILE A 8 -22.58 9.01 -18.23
C ILE A 8 -21.99 7.98 -19.20
N THR A 9 -21.79 6.74 -18.73
CA THR A 9 -21.17 5.68 -19.53
C THR A 9 -22.10 5.19 -20.64
N VAL A 10 -23.41 5.15 -20.41
CA VAL A 10 -24.40 4.74 -21.41
C VAL A 10 -24.53 5.76 -22.55
N SER A 11 -24.36 7.05 -22.27
CA SER A 11 -24.45 8.11 -23.28
C SER A 11 -23.12 8.45 -23.97
N ALA A 12 -22.00 7.85 -23.56
CA ALA A 12 -20.67 8.17 -24.08
C ALA A 12 -20.23 7.24 -25.21
N GLU A 13 -19.56 7.79 -26.22
CA GLU A 13 -18.91 7.03 -27.29
C GLU A 13 -17.44 6.74 -26.92
N PRO A 14 -16.98 5.47 -26.96
CA PRO A 14 -15.59 5.14 -26.70
C PRO A 14 -14.67 5.75 -27.77
N LEU A 15 -13.72 6.60 -27.36
CA LEU A 15 -12.72 7.19 -28.27
C LEU A 15 -11.66 6.18 -28.75
N GLY A 16 -11.67 4.95 -28.23
CA GLY A 16 -10.74 3.90 -28.61
C GLY A 16 -10.98 2.58 -27.86
N PRO A 17 -10.14 1.56 -28.12
CA PRO A 17 -10.25 0.26 -27.46
C PRO A 17 -10.07 0.36 -25.94
N VAL A 18 -10.77 -0.51 -25.20
CA VAL A 18 -10.58 -0.64 -23.75
C VAL A 18 -9.33 -1.46 -23.48
N TYR A 19 -8.31 -0.83 -22.90
CA TYR A 19 -7.11 -1.51 -22.44
C TYR A 19 -7.29 -1.93 -20.98
N ARG A 20 -7.18 -3.23 -20.70
CA ARG A 20 -7.22 -3.75 -19.34
C ARG A 20 -5.86 -3.55 -18.69
N TYR A 21 -5.85 -2.91 -17.52
CA TYR A 21 -4.70 -2.88 -16.64
C TYR A 21 -4.73 -4.13 -15.75
N ALA A 22 -3.94 -5.15 -16.09
CA ALA A 22 -3.87 -6.41 -15.35
C ALA A 22 -2.43 -6.94 -15.32
N GLY A 23 -2.06 -7.65 -14.24
CA GLY A 23 -0.76 -8.34 -14.16
C GLY A 23 0.39 -7.55 -13.54
N LEU A 24 0.13 -6.48 -12.79
CA LEU A 24 1.17 -5.68 -12.12
C LEU A 24 1.45 -6.23 -10.74
N GLY A 25 1.85 -7.49 -10.69
CA GLY A 25 2.35 -8.06 -9.45
C GLY A 25 3.52 -7.22 -8.98
N GLY A 26 3.39 -6.58 -7.82
CA GLY A 26 4.55 -6.00 -7.16
C GLY A 26 5.57 -7.11 -6.90
N GLU A 27 6.85 -6.81 -7.08
CA GLU A 27 7.96 -7.69 -6.77
C GLU A 27 8.84 -7.04 -5.71
N TRP A 28 9.19 -7.79 -4.67
CA TRP A 28 10.09 -7.32 -3.63
C TRP A 28 11.27 -8.29 -3.49
N HIS A 29 12.44 -7.82 -3.93
CA HIS A 29 13.68 -8.55 -3.79
C HIS A 29 14.16 -8.50 -2.34
N ARG A 30 14.24 -9.67 -1.71
CA ARG A 30 14.59 -9.82 -0.28
C ARG A 30 16.09 -9.74 -0.01
N TYR A 31 16.74 -8.70 -0.54
CA TYR A 31 18.16 -8.41 -0.30
C TYR A 31 18.48 -8.19 1.18
N ASP A 32 17.49 -7.80 1.98
CA ASP A 32 17.56 -7.72 3.45
C ASP A 32 17.92 -9.06 4.13
N ARG A 33 17.66 -10.18 3.46
CA ARG A 33 17.92 -11.54 3.97
C ARG A 33 19.27 -12.12 3.54
N ILE A 34 20.02 -11.43 2.67
CA ILE A 34 21.33 -11.92 2.22
C ILE A 34 22.37 -11.73 3.32
N ARG A 35 22.98 -12.83 3.77
CA ARG A 35 23.95 -12.83 4.87
C ARG A 35 25.32 -12.27 4.46
N SER A 36 25.80 -12.62 3.27
CA SER A 36 27.07 -12.16 2.70
C SER A 36 26.79 -11.18 1.57
N TRP A 37 26.82 -9.89 1.88
CA TRP A 37 26.52 -8.82 0.92
C TRP A 37 27.82 -8.28 0.31
N PRO A 38 27.90 -8.10 -1.02
CA PRO A 38 29.07 -7.53 -1.66
C PRO A 38 29.33 -6.10 -1.17
N GLY A 39 30.57 -5.83 -0.79
CA GLY A 39 30.98 -4.51 -0.31
C GLY A 39 30.78 -3.43 -1.37
N GLY A 40 30.28 -2.26 -0.95
CA GLY A 40 30.10 -1.12 -1.86
C GLY A 40 28.89 -1.17 -2.79
N LEU A 41 28.12 -2.26 -2.79
CA LEU A 41 26.89 -2.36 -3.58
C LEU A 41 25.68 -1.83 -2.78
N VAL A 42 24.82 -1.04 -3.44
CA VAL A 42 23.52 -0.60 -2.94
C VAL A 42 22.48 -0.82 -4.03
N VAL A 43 21.32 -1.34 -3.67
CA VAL A 43 20.17 -1.53 -4.58
C VAL A 43 18.98 -0.79 -3.99
N LEU A 44 18.35 0.09 -4.76
CA LEU A 44 17.26 0.97 -4.35
C LEU A 44 16.23 1.13 -5.48
N GLY A 45 15.10 1.79 -5.17
CA GLY A 45 14.00 2.01 -6.10
C GLY A 45 13.34 0.69 -6.52
N ASP A 46 12.88 0.65 -7.77
CA ASP A 46 12.20 -0.51 -8.34
C ASP A 46 13.10 -1.74 -8.45
N ALA A 47 14.43 -1.57 -8.52
CA ALA A 47 15.37 -2.69 -8.49
C ALA A 47 15.38 -3.43 -7.15
N LEU A 48 14.95 -2.77 -6.07
CA LEU A 48 14.78 -3.37 -4.74
C LEU A 48 13.33 -3.80 -4.51
N CYS A 49 12.36 -2.96 -4.88
CA CYS A 49 10.94 -3.29 -4.78
C CYS A 49 10.13 -2.54 -5.83
N ALA A 50 9.66 -3.25 -6.84
CA ALA A 50 8.69 -2.77 -7.80
C ALA A 50 7.29 -2.89 -7.18
N LEU A 51 6.60 -1.76 -7.02
CA LEU A 51 5.26 -1.71 -6.47
C LEU A 51 4.22 -1.59 -7.58
N ASN A 52 2.98 -2.00 -7.31
CA ASN A 52 1.90 -1.77 -8.25
C ASN A 52 1.65 -0.25 -8.38
N PRO A 53 1.83 0.35 -9.57
CA PRO A 53 1.68 1.78 -9.77
C PRO A 53 0.25 2.28 -9.55
N LEU A 54 -0.75 1.38 -9.50
CA LEU A 54 -2.15 1.70 -9.19
C LEU A 54 -2.30 2.48 -7.87
N TYR A 55 -1.39 2.30 -6.93
CA TYR A 55 -1.46 2.95 -5.61
C TYR A 55 -0.57 4.20 -5.48
N GLY A 56 0.25 4.51 -6.50
CA GLY A 56 1.06 5.73 -6.53
C GLY A 56 2.20 5.81 -5.51
N HIS A 57 2.57 4.71 -4.85
CA HIS A 57 3.58 4.71 -3.77
C HIS A 57 5.04 4.71 -4.26
N GLY A 58 5.31 4.42 -5.53
CA GLY A 58 6.68 4.21 -6.03
C GLY A 58 7.62 5.39 -5.78
N MET A 59 7.20 6.62 -6.11
CA MET A 59 8.01 7.82 -5.90
C MET A 59 8.25 8.11 -4.41
N THR A 60 7.22 7.97 -3.57
CA THR A 60 7.34 8.15 -2.12
C THR A 60 8.32 7.15 -1.51
N VAL A 61 8.24 5.89 -1.92
CA VAL A 61 9.13 4.83 -1.44
C VAL A 61 10.56 5.06 -1.87
N ALA A 62 10.78 5.47 -3.13
CA ALA A 62 12.11 5.84 -3.62
C ALA A 62 12.71 7.01 -2.82
N ALA A 63 11.91 8.04 -2.50
CA ALA A 63 12.35 9.16 -1.68
C ALA A 63 12.73 8.72 -0.25
N LEU A 64 11.91 7.90 0.40
CA LEU A 64 12.20 7.36 1.73
C LEU A 64 13.45 6.47 1.75
N GLN A 65 13.69 5.71 0.67
CA GLN A 65 14.91 4.93 0.51
C GLN A 65 16.14 5.83 0.35
N ALA A 66 16.05 6.90 -0.43
CA ALA A 66 17.14 7.86 -0.60
C ALA A 66 17.50 8.53 0.74
N GLU A 67 16.50 8.93 1.54
CA GLU A 67 16.72 9.49 2.88
C GLU A 67 17.38 8.46 3.82
N LEU A 68 16.90 7.21 3.80
CA LEU A 68 17.50 6.13 4.58
C LEU A 68 18.96 5.86 4.17
N LEU A 69 19.26 5.94 2.87
CA LEU A 69 20.61 5.76 2.36
C LEU A 69 21.53 6.86 2.89
N ALA A 70 21.12 8.13 2.81
CA ALA A 70 21.89 9.26 3.34
C ALA A 70 22.22 9.05 4.84
N ARG A 71 21.21 8.77 5.67
CA ARG A 71 21.39 8.49 7.11
C ARG A 71 22.30 7.28 7.38
N THR A 72 22.32 6.30 6.48
CA THR A 72 23.16 5.10 6.61
C THR A 72 24.60 5.42 6.27
N LEU A 73 24.85 6.23 5.23
CA LEU A 73 26.21 6.69 4.86
C LEU A 73 26.82 7.62 5.92
N ASP A 74 26.00 8.39 6.64
CA ASP A 74 26.48 9.21 7.76
C ASP A 74 26.95 8.36 8.96
N SER A 75 26.37 7.17 9.12
CA SER A 75 26.55 6.34 10.32
C SER A 75 27.30 5.02 10.08
N ALA A 76 27.74 4.77 8.85
CA ALA A 76 28.54 3.61 8.46
C ALA A 76 29.41 3.95 7.25
N LYS A 77 30.65 3.45 7.22
CA LYS A 77 31.55 3.61 6.07
C LYS A 77 31.41 2.44 5.10
N LEU A 78 31.90 2.65 3.88
CA LEU A 78 32.12 1.56 2.93
C LEU A 78 33.20 0.62 3.49
N PRO A 79 33.08 -0.70 3.28
CA PRO A 79 32.08 -1.40 2.48
C PRO A 79 30.75 -1.73 3.20
N GLU A 80 30.66 -1.55 4.52
CA GLU A 80 29.57 -2.05 5.37
C GLU A 80 28.24 -1.30 5.20
N ALA A 81 28.29 -0.05 4.74
CA ALA A 81 27.11 0.78 4.59
C ALA A 81 26.04 0.14 3.69
N GLY A 82 26.44 -0.57 2.62
CA GLY A 82 25.50 -1.25 1.72
C GLY A 82 24.70 -2.35 2.41
N ALA A 83 25.38 -3.24 3.13
CA ALA A 83 24.73 -4.31 3.88
C ALA A 83 23.78 -3.75 4.95
N ARG A 84 24.18 -2.67 5.62
CA ARG A 84 23.37 -2.01 6.64
C ARG A 84 22.13 -1.34 6.05
N PHE A 85 22.27 -0.68 4.90
CA PHE A 85 21.16 -0.10 4.16
C PHE A 85 20.14 -1.19 3.78
N GLN A 86 20.58 -2.31 3.19
CA GLN A 86 19.67 -3.36 2.76
C GLN A 86 18.90 -4.02 3.91
N ARG A 87 19.52 -4.17 5.08
CA ARG A 87 18.81 -4.66 6.28
C ARG A 87 17.76 -3.67 6.77
N ARG A 88 18.05 -2.37 6.68
CA ARG A 88 17.13 -1.31 7.14
C ARG A 88 16.01 -1.02 6.14
N SER A 89 16.26 -1.16 4.85
CA SER A 89 15.30 -0.84 3.77
C SER A 89 14.02 -1.68 3.87
N ALA A 90 14.12 -2.90 4.43
CA ALA A 90 12.96 -3.73 4.73
C ALA A 90 11.94 -3.04 5.66
N GLY A 91 12.38 -2.22 6.61
CA GLY A 91 11.47 -1.47 7.49
C GLY A 91 10.61 -0.48 6.70
N THR A 92 11.26 0.32 5.85
CA THR A 92 10.60 1.31 4.98
C THR A 92 9.66 0.65 3.97
N LEU A 93 10.08 -0.47 3.40
CA LEU A 93 9.32 -1.19 2.37
C LEU A 93 8.13 -1.97 2.92
N ARG A 94 8.16 -2.41 4.19
CA ARG A 94 7.08 -3.21 4.77
C ARG A 94 5.71 -2.55 4.70
N LEU A 95 5.64 -1.24 4.93
CA LEU A 95 4.37 -0.53 4.90
C LEU A 95 3.83 -0.42 3.47
N ALA A 96 4.66 0.03 2.53
CA ALA A 96 4.27 0.15 1.13
C ALA A 96 3.92 -1.21 0.51
N TRP A 97 4.71 -2.25 0.81
CA TRP A 97 4.44 -3.62 0.39
C TRP A 97 3.14 -4.14 0.99
N PHE A 98 2.89 -3.94 2.30
CA PHE A 98 1.64 -4.34 2.92
C PHE A 98 0.44 -3.64 2.25
N MET A 99 0.56 -2.35 1.93
CA MET A 99 -0.52 -1.59 1.27
C MET A 99 -0.75 -2.08 -0.17
N SER A 100 0.30 -2.26 -0.98
CA SER A 100 0.18 -2.76 -2.36
C SER A 100 -0.34 -4.21 -2.38
N SER A 101 0.31 -5.11 -1.64
CA SER A 101 -0.07 -6.53 -1.62
C SER A 101 -1.47 -6.77 -1.04
N SER A 102 -1.88 -6.02 -0.01
CA SER A 102 -3.23 -6.16 0.58
C SER A 102 -4.35 -5.87 -0.42
N LEU A 103 -4.06 -5.06 -1.44
CA LEU A 103 -4.99 -4.63 -2.47
C LEU A 103 -4.88 -5.49 -3.73
N ASP A 104 -3.68 -5.95 -4.08
CA ASP A 104 -3.41 -6.84 -5.22
C ASP A 104 -3.89 -8.28 -5.00
N LEU A 105 -3.93 -8.74 -3.75
CA LEU A 105 -4.47 -10.06 -3.37
C LEU A 105 -5.98 -10.22 -3.66
N GLY A 106 -6.69 -9.13 -3.98
CA GLY A 106 -8.06 -9.17 -4.48
C GLY A 106 -8.19 -9.63 -5.94
N TRP A 107 -7.09 -9.59 -6.71
CA TRP A 107 -7.06 -9.89 -8.15
C TRP A 107 -6.37 -11.21 -8.49
N ALA A 108 -5.60 -11.79 -7.57
CA ALA A 108 -4.97 -13.10 -7.75
C ALA A 108 -6.01 -14.21 -7.49
N GLY A 109 -6.50 -14.86 -8.55
CA GLY A 109 -7.48 -15.95 -8.52
C GLY A 109 -7.01 -17.28 -7.91
N GLY A 110 -6.20 -17.23 -6.84
CA GLY A 110 -5.73 -18.39 -6.07
C GLY A 110 -6.23 -18.36 -4.62
N ARG A 111 -5.95 -19.43 -3.84
CA ARG A 111 -6.27 -19.51 -2.40
C ARG A 111 -5.65 -18.32 -1.67
N SER A 112 -6.46 -17.30 -1.43
CA SER A 112 -6.09 -16.10 -0.68
C SER A 112 -5.64 -16.53 0.72
N PRO A 113 -4.38 -16.26 1.14
CA PRO A 113 -3.96 -16.49 2.52
C PRO A 113 -4.95 -15.82 3.48
N PHE A 114 -5.21 -16.39 4.65
CA PHE A 114 -6.17 -15.83 5.62
C PHE A 114 -6.00 -14.31 5.85
N ALA A 115 -4.74 -13.84 5.86
CA ALA A 115 -4.38 -12.43 5.96
C ALA A 115 -4.93 -11.55 4.83
N ALA A 116 -5.00 -12.07 3.60
CA ALA A 116 -5.49 -11.38 2.42
C ALA A 116 -7.02 -11.27 2.38
N SER A 117 -7.73 -12.30 2.86
CA SER A 117 -9.18 -12.23 3.07
C SER A 117 -9.53 -11.19 4.15
N LEU A 118 -8.72 -11.12 5.21
CA LEU A 118 -8.87 -10.13 6.27
C LEU A 118 -8.63 -8.70 5.78
N SER A 119 -7.56 -8.46 5.02
CA SER A 119 -7.25 -7.13 4.46
C SER A 119 -8.32 -6.63 3.48
N ARG A 120 -8.79 -7.51 2.59
CA ARG A 120 -9.90 -7.18 1.66
C ARG A 120 -11.17 -6.82 2.40
N ARG A 121 -11.53 -7.59 3.43
CA ARG A 121 -12.72 -7.35 4.25
C ARG A 121 -12.59 -6.07 5.07
N PHE A 122 -11.39 -5.76 5.56
CA PHE A 122 -11.08 -4.50 6.23
C PHE A 122 -11.26 -3.31 5.28
N LEU A 123 -10.63 -3.34 4.11
CA LEU A 123 -10.73 -2.27 3.12
C LEU A 123 -12.17 -2.07 2.67
N HIS A 124 -12.90 -3.15 2.38
CA HIS A 124 -14.30 -3.05 1.98
C HIS A 124 -15.18 -2.40 3.05
N ARG A 125 -14.89 -2.63 4.35
CA ARG A 125 -15.58 -1.92 5.44
C ARG A 125 -15.22 -0.45 5.51
N VAL A 126 -13.95 -0.09 5.30
CA VAL A 126 -13.51 1.30 5.26
C VAL A 126 -14.19 2.03 4.10
N LEU A 127 -14.07 1.50 2.88
CA LEU A 127 -14.62 2.11 1.66
C LEU A 127 -16.14 2.28 1.71
N ARG A 128 -16.87 1.33 2.30
CA ARG A 128 -18.33 1.46 2.47
C ARG A 128 -18.74 2.59 3.41
N ARG A 129 -17.87 2.99 4.34
CA ARG A 129 -18.16 3.97 5.38
C ARG A 129 -17.56 5.35 5.10
N ILE A 130 -16.61 5.44 4.18
CA ILE A 130 -16.04 6.72 3.72
C ILE A 130 -17.12 7.77 3.37
N PRO A 131 -18.21 7.44 2.66
CA PRO A 131 -19.24 8.42 2.32
C PRO A 131 -19.98 9.01 3.54
N GLU A 132 -19.97 8.30 4.67
CA GLU A 132 -20.76 8.63 5.86
C GLU A 132 -19.92 9.29 6.96
N ASP A 133 -18.59 9.18 6.91
CA ASP A 133 -17.67 9.68 7.94
C ASP A 133 -16.49 10.46 7.31
N PRO A 134 -16.55 11.81 7.29
CA PRO A 134 -15.46 12.65 6.80
C PRO A 134 -14.13 12.49 7.55
N ALA A 135 -14.17 12.10 8.84
CA ALA A 135 -12.96 11.87 9.63
C ALA A 135 -12.29 10.54 9.24
N LEU A 136 -13.08 9.51 8.95
CA LEU A 136 -12.58 8.25 8.39
C LEU A 136 -11.98 8.47 7.00
N TYR A 137 -12.62 9.27 6.14
CA TYR A 137 -12.08 9.61 4.82
C TYR A 137 -10.74 10.34 4.93
N ARG A 138 -10.62 11.34 5.81
CA ARG A 138 -9.36 12.06 6.02
C ARG A 138 -8.24 11.12 6.49
N ARG A 139 -8.51 10.27 7.48
CA ARG A 139 -7.50 9.30 7.94
C ARG A 139 -7.16 8.27 6.88
N PHE A 140 -8.12 7.86 6.06
CA PHE A 140 -7.86 6.97 4.94
C PHE A 140 -6.89 7.61 3.93
N LEU A 141 -7.09 8.89 3.59
CA LEU A 141 -6.15 9.64 2.73
C LEU A 141 -4.76 9.77 3.36
N GLU A 142 -4.68 10.08 4.65
CA GLU A 142 -3.37 10.15 5.34
C GLU A 142 -2.62 8.82 5.30
N VAL A 143 -3.32 7.71 5.51
CA VAL A 143 -2.73 6.37 5.39
C VAL A 143 -2.35 6.07 3.94
N GLN A 144 -3.20 6.42 2.97
CA GLN A 144 -2.92 6.25 1.56
C GLN A 144 -1.68 7.03 1.12
N HIS A 145 -1.47 8.24 1.64
CA HIS A 145 -0.29 9.06 1.37
C HIS A 145 0.91 8.76 2.28
N MET A 146 0.86 7.66 3.05
CA MET A 146 1.91 7.25 4.00
C MET A 146 2.25 8.31 5.07
N LEU A 147 1.34 9.23 5.34
CA LEU A 147 1.44 10.23 6.41
C LEU A 147 1.07 9.65 7.77
N ALA A 148 0.29 8.56 7.79
CA ALA A 148 -0.12 7.87 9.00
C ALA A 148 -0.01 6.33 8.85
N PRO A 149 0.27 5.60 9.95
CA PRO A 149 0.21 4.14 9.95
C PRO A 149 -1.22 3.62 9.75
N PRO A 150 -1.43 2.49 9.04
CA PRO A 150 -2.77 1.94 8.75
C PRO A 150 -3.53 1.50 10.01
N VAL A 151 -2.82 1.23 11.12
CA VAL A 151 -3.44 0.92 12.42
C VAL A 151 -4.29 2.08 12.97
N THR A 152 -4.08 3.30 12.51
CA THR A 152 -4.87 4.47 12.91
C THR A 152 -6.32 4.43 12.42
N LEU A 153 -6.64 3.60 11.42
CA LEU A 153 -8.00 3.40 10.90
C LEU A 153 -8.84 2.44 11.76
N LEU A 154 -8.21 1.55 12.53
CA LEU A 154 -8.90 0.57 13.40
C LEU A 154 -9.84 1.21 14.42
N PRO A 155 -9.42 2.21 15.24
CA PRO A 155 -10.31 2.81 16.24
C PRO A 155 -11.50 3.53 15.60
N LEU A 156 -11.35 4.14 14.43
CA LEU A 156 -12.45 4.81 13.73
C LEU A 156 -13.49 3.82 13.20
N LEU A 157 -13.06 2.64 12.77
CA LEU A 157 -13.97 1.56 12.39
C LEU A 157 -14.75 0.97 13.58
N LEU A 158 -14.14 0.95 14.76
CA LEU A 158 -14.73 0.42 15.99
C LEU A 158 -15.65 1.41 16.70
N ARG A 159 -15.46 2.72 16.51
CA ARG A 159 -16.29 3.76 17.15
C ARG A 159 -17.77 3.69 16.77
N HIS A 160 -18.12 3.03 15.67
CA HIS A 160 -19.51 2.89 15.20
C HIS A 160 -19.99 1.42 15.17
N THR A 161 -19.35 0.53 15.93
CA THR A 161 -19.87 -0.84 16.17
C THR A 161 -20.75 -0.95 17.43
N ALA A 162 -21.14 0.17 18.05
CA ALA A 162 -22.22 0.15 19.03
C ALA A 162 -23.53 -0.17 18.28
N PRO A 163 -24.26 -1.23 18.66
CA PRO A 163 -25.54 -1.55 18.03
C PRO A 163 -26.48 -0.35 18.21
N SER A 164 -27.13 0.07 17.13
CA SER A 164 -28.30 0.93 17.22
C SER A 164 -29.32 0.19 18.08
N ARG A 165 -29.38 0.53 19.36
CA ARG A 165 -30.51 0.18 20.22
C ARG A 165 -31.72 0.90 19.65
N ASP A 166 -32.54 0.10 19.00
CA ASP A 166 -33.98 0.24 18.82
C ASP A 166 -34.58 1.44 19.58
N ARG A 167 -35.14 2.38 18.82
CA ARG A 167 -36.14 3.33 19.30
C ARG A 167 -37.37 3.16 18.43
N SER A 168 -38.11 2.10 18.72
CA SER A 168 -39.56 2.10 18.67
C SER A 168 -40.08 2.99 19.80
N VAL A 169 -40.68 4.14 19.44
CA VAL A 169 -41.99 4.68 19.89
C VAL A 169 -42.38 5.76 18.89
#